data_AF-A0A8J7X5T9-F1
#
_entry.id   AF-A0A8J7X5T9-F1
#
_cell.length_a   1.000
_cell.length_b   1.000
_cell.length_c   1.000
_cell.angle_alpha   90.00
_cell.angle_beta   90.00
_cell.angle_gamma   90.00
#
_symmetry.space_group_name_H-M   'P 1'
#
loop_
_entity.id
_entity.type
_entity.pdbx_description
1 polymer ?
#
loop_
_entity_poly.entity_id
_entity_poly.type
_entity_poly.pdbx_seq_one_letter_code
_entity_poly.pdbx_strand_id
1 'polypeptide(L)'
;MVTEKNENEDSGKVLTDKKKGRLDRLKAVQRIYCLVLVVGLISISLGFACFVIDVFFNMLPPISPVNYVILLTFGAVALVSAASVGKTKLKSIQEEIQDLTFQIDLLDLIPTPEENRAEKLLRMNQIQLKRYYDLNLSQNYWIFAVGVLCVFLGVGILGAALYLLVYWPESSTWVEKALVGVLGSIGSILTNYVAHVYLGMFSDISKSLTDLHGKLVSTNQSFLANLIASRIDDREKRDDTWAKLALSLKGEQ
;
A
#
# COMPACT_ATOMS: atom_id res chain seq x y z
N MET A 1 -11.75 38.76 19.65
CA MET A 1 -11.00 38.77 18.38
C MET A 1 -9.49 38.69 18.56
N VAL A 2 -8.81 39.52 19.38
CA VAL A 2 -7.35 39.43 19.57
C VAL A 2 -6.93 38.21 20.43
N THR A 3 -7.70 37.85 21.45
CA THR A 3 -7.46 36.68 22.31
C THR A 3 -7.64 35.36 21.58
N GLU A 4 -8.70 35.22 20.79
CA GLU A 4 -9.02 34.02 19.99
C GLU A 4 -8.01 33.76 18.87
N LYS A 5 -7.40 34.82 18.32
CA LYS A 5 -6.34 34.72 17.30
C LYS A 5 -5.01 34.23 17.89
N ASN A 6 -4.65 34.69 19.10
CA ASN A 6 -3.46 34.21 19.82
C ASN A 6 -3.59 32.75 20.26
N GLU A 7 -4.79 32.30 20.63
CA GLU A 7 -5.05 30.92 21.09
C GLU A 7 -4.97 29.90 19.94
N ASN A 8 -5.46 30.27 18.75
CA ASN A 8 -5.30 29.46 17.53
C ASN A 8 -3.84 29.42 17.04
N GLU A 9 -3.10 30.52 17.17
CA GLU A 9 -1.69 30.56 16.75
C GLU A 9 -0.80 29.70 17.67
N ASP A 10 -1.09 29.68 18.98
CA ASP A 10 -0.38 28.84 19.95
C ASP A 10 -0.73 27.34 19.76
N SER A 11 -2.02 27.03 19.57
CA SER A 11 -2.47 25.66 19.25
C SER A 11 -1.88 25.13 17.93
N GLY A 12 -1.77 25.98 16.90
CA GLY A 12 -1.16 25.62 15.63
C GLY A 12 0.32 25.26 15.76
N LYS A 13 1.08 26.05 16.53
CA LYS A 13 2.51 25.78 16.81
C LYS A 13 2.70 24.45 17.55
N VAL A 14 1.89 24.18 18.58
CA VAL A 14 1.94 22.90 19.33
C VAL A 14 1.67 21.70 18.43
N LEU A 15 0.68 21.78 17.54
CA LEU A 15 0.36 20.72 16.58
C LEU A 15 1.49 20.50 15.55
N THR A 16 2.12 21.57 15.05
CA THR A 16 3.25 21.46 14.11
C THR A 16 4.48 20.82 14.74
N ASP A 17 4.80 21.13 16.00
CA ASP A 17 5.91 20.50 16.73
C ASP A 17 5.63 19.02 17.03
N LYS A 18 4.39 18.69 17.40
CA LYS A 18 3.95 17.29 17.59
C LYS A 18 4.06 16.49 16.28
N LYS A 19 3.69 17.10 15.15
CA LYS A 19 3.85 16.50 13.81
C LYS A 19 5.32 16.24 13.47
N LYS A 20 6.21 17.19 13.76
CA LYS A 20 7.65 17.05 13.55
C LYS A 20 8.25 15.88 14.35
N GLY A 21 7.89 15.77 15.64
CA GLY A 21 8.31 14.65 16.47
C GLY A 21 7.82 13.28 16.00
N ARG A 22 6.60 13.20 15.45
CA ARG A 22 6.06 11.96 14.84
C ARG A 22 6.76 11.61 13.52
N LEU A 23 7.10 12.61 12.71
CA LEU A 23 7.84 12.43 11.45
C LEU A 23 9.24 11.86 11.69
N ASP A 24 9.92 12.32 12.74
CA ASP A 24 11.25 11.81 13.09
C ASP A 24 11.20 10.37 13.61
N ARG A 25 10.16 10.03 14.40
CA ARG A 25 9.88 8.63 14.78
C ARG A 25 9.57 7.75 13.57
N LEU A 26 8.82 8.25 12.58
CA LEU A 26 8.55 7.52 11.34
C LEU A 26 9.84 7.22 10.58
N LYS A 27 10.71 8.21 10.40
CA LYS A 27 12.02 8.03 9.75
C LYS A 27 12.91 7.03 10.49
N ALA A 28 12.89 7.03 11.83
CA ALA A 28 13.65 6.08 12.64
C ALA A 28 13.13 4.64 12.46
N VAL A 29 11.81 4.44 12.53
CA VAL A 29 11.17 3.13 12.29
C VAL A 29 11.40 2.66 10.85
N GLN A 30 11.31 3.57 9.88
CA GLN A 30 11.58 3.26 8.47
C GLN A 30 13.05 2.84 8.26
N ARG A 31 14.00 3.48 8.96
CA ARG A 31 15.42 3.12 8.88
C ARG A 31 15.69 1.73 9.48
N ILE A 32 15.08 1.42 10.64
CA ILE A 32 15.17 0.08 11.24
C ILE A 32 14.55 -0.97 10.33
N TYR A 33 13.38 -0.67 9.75
CA TYR A 33 12.71 -1.56 8.80
C TYR A 33 13.56 -1.82 7.54
N CYS A 34 14.16 -0.78 6.98
CA CYS A 34 15.07 -0.89 5.84
C CYS A 34 16.29 -1.74 6.18
N LEU A 35 16.89 -1.56 7.36
CA LEU A 35 18.01 -2.39 7.81
C LEU A 35 17.62 -3.87 7.95
N VAL A 36 16.47 -4.19 8.54
CA VAL A 36 16.00 -5.58 8.66
C VAL A 36 15.72 -6.18 7.28
N LEU A 37 15.16 -5.41 6.35
CA LEU A 37 14.94 -5.85 4.97
C LEU A 37 16.25 -6.15 4.24
N VAL A 38 17.23 -5.26 4.37
CA VAL A 38 18.55 -5.41 3.75
C VAL A 38 19.28 -6.62 4.33
N VAL A 39 19.24 -6.82 5.66
CA VAL A 39 19.82 -8.01 6.30
C VAL A 39 19.12 -9.29 5.85
N GLY A 40 17.79 -9.28 5.71
CA GLY A 40 17.03 -10.43 5.19
C GLY A 40 17.39 -10.75 3.73
N LEU A 41 17.50 -9.75 2.87
CA LEU A 41 17.90 -9.91 1.47
C LEU A 41 19.35 -10.39 1.33
N ILE A 42 20.26 -9.87 2.14
CA ILE A 42 21.65 -10.33 2.20
C ILE A 42 21.70 -11.79 2.64
N SER A 43 20.95 -12.17 3.68
CA SER A 43 20.88 -13.55 4.18
C SER A 43 20.39 -14.52 3.10
N ILE A 44 19.36 -14.14 2.32
CA ILE A 44 18.83 -14.97 1.23
C ILE A 44 19.80 -15.04 0.06
N SER A 45 20.41 -13.91 -0.33
CA SER A 45 21.39 -13.86 -1.41
C SER A 45 22.63 -14.70 -1.08
N LEU A 46 23.12 -14.64 0.15
CA LEU A 46 24.25 -15.45 0.63
C LEU A 46 23.89 -16.94 0.64
N GLY A 47 22.71 -17.29 1.14
CA GLY A 47 22.22 -18.67 1.14
C GLY A 47 22.07 -19.25 -0.27
N PHE A 48 21.56 -18.46 -1.21
CA PHE A 48 21.41 -18.86 -2.61
C PHE A 48 22.76 -18.98 -3.33
N ALA A 49 23.68 -18.02 -3.13
CA ALA A 49 25.01 -18.06 -3.72
C ALA A 49 25.83 -19.26 -3.22
N CYS A 50 25.80 -19.53 -1.91
CA CYS A 50 26.48 -20.70 -1.36
C CYS A 50 25.85 -22.01 -1.87
N PHE A 51 24.53 -22.08 -2.08
CA PHE A 51 23.87 -23.25 -2.67
C PHE A 51 24.32 -23.48 -4.12
N VAL A 52 24.37 -22.43 -4.94
CA VAL A 52 24.81 -22.53 -6.34
C VAL A 52 26.27 -22.94 -6.46
N ILE A 53 27.16 -22.37 -5.64
CA ILE A 53 28.60 -22.68 -5.67
C ILE A 53 28.86 -24.13 -5.22
N ASP A 54 28.14 -24.61 -4.21
CA ASP A 54 28.25 -25.99 -3.73
C ASP A 54 27.74 -26.99 -4.78
N VAL A 55 26.58 -26.73 -5.40
CA VAL A 55 25.97 -27.59 -6.43
C VAL A 55 26.76 -27.60 -7.75
N PHE A 56 27.28 -26.45 -8.21
CA PHE A 56 27.93 -26.35 -9.53
C PHE A 56 29.45 -26.47 -9.52
N PHE A 57 30.12 -25.96 -8.49
CA PHE A 57 31.59 -25.85 -8.50
C PHE A 57 32.31 -26.82 -7.56
N ASN A 58 31.61 -27.52 -6.64
CA ASN A 58 32.22 -28.44 -5.66
C ASN A 58 33.46 -27.84 -4.94
N MET A 59 33.48 -26.52 -4.77
CA MET A 59 34.66 -25.74 -4.39
C MET A 59 34.66 -25.31 -2.91
N LEU A 60 33.55 -25.55 -2.19
CA LEU A 60 33.39 -25.25 -0.77
C LEU A 60 33.58 -26.53 0.08
N PRO A 61 34.04 -26.41 1.35
CA PRO A 61 34.07 -27.56 2.27
C PRO A 61 32.66 -28.14 2.40
N PRO A 62 32.49 -29.47 2.67
CA PRO A 62 31.18 -30.10 2.75
C PRO A 62 30.43 -29.55 3.98
N ILE A 63 29.70 -28.47 3.77
CA ILE A 63 28.79 -27.90 4.74
C ILE A 63 27.53 -28.77 4.69
N SER A 64 27.02 -29.19 5.84
CA SER A 64 25.83 -30.04 5.88
C SER A 64 24.64 -29.34 5.18
N PRO A 65 23.82 -30.07 4.40
CA PRO A 65 22.68 -29.49 3.67
C PRO A 65 21.68 -28.77 4.59
N VAL A 66 21.70 -29.13 5.89
CA VAL A 66 20.89 -28.52 6.95
C VAL A 66 21.21 -27.04 7.16
N ASN A 67 22.47 -26.62 7.02
CA ASN A 67 22.86 -25.23 7.26
C ASN A 67 22.32 -24.26 6.19
N TYR A 68 22.20 -24.71 4.94
CA TYR A 68 21.59 -23.91 3.86
C TYR A 68 20.11 -23.65 4.12
N VAL A 69 19.39 -24.69 4.57
CA VAL A 69 17.97 -24.60 4.90
C VAL A 69 17.74 -23.68 6.11
N ILE A 70 18.62 -23.72 7.12
CA ILE A 70 18.57 -22.81 8.27
C ILE A 70 18.77 -21.35 7.84
N LEU A 71 19.71 -21.07 6.95
CA LEU A 71 20.02 -19.71 6.50
C LEU A 71 18.88 -19.11 5.64
N LEU A 72 18.26 -19.94 4.81
CA LEU A 72 17.12 -19.59 3.98
C LEU A 72 15.85 -19.35 4.83
N THR A 73 15.58 -20.23 5.79
CA THR A 73 14.44 -20.09 6.72
C THR A 73 14.60 -18.88 7.63
N PHE A 74 15.80 -18.59 8.13
CA PHE A 74 16.07 -17.40 8.93
C PHE A 74 15.86 -16.11 8.12
N GLY A 75 16.32 -16.08 6.86
CA GLY A 75 16.07 -14.98 5.94
C GLY A 75 14.57 -14.78 5.63
N ALA A 76 13.84 -15.87 5.42
CA ALA A 76 12.39 -15.84 5.19
C ALA A 76 11.62 -15.32 6.41
N VAL A 77 11.96 -15.79 7.62
CA VAL A 77 11.35 -15.32 8.88
C VAL A 77 11.66 -13.84 9.14
N ALA A 78 12.89 -13.40 8.86
CA ALA A 78 13.27 -11.97 8.95
C ALA A 78 12.45 -11.10 7.97
N LEU A 79 12.23 -11.58 6.74
CA LEU A 79 11.41 -10.89 5.75
C LEU A 79 9.94 -10.79 6.15
N VAL A 80 9.36 -11.90 6.63
CA VAL A 80 7.94 -11.97 7.02
C VAL A 80 7.69 -11.12 8.27
N SER A 81 8.58 -11.21 9.26
CA SER A 81 8.47 -10.40 10.48
C SER A 81 8.63 -8.90 10.20
N ALA A 82 9.57 -8.52 9.32
CA ALA A 82 9.68 -7.15 8.84
C ALA A 82 8.38 -6.72 8.14
N ALA A 83 7.89 -7.51 7.18
CA ALA A 83 6.71 -7.18 6.39
C ALA A 83 5.44 -7.01 7.25
N SER A 84 5.22 -7.85 8.27
CA SER A 84 4.05 -7.73 9.15
C SER A 84 4.21 -6.60 10.17
N VAL A 85 5.31 -6.57 10.92
CA VAL A 85 5.44 -5.64 12.06
C VAL A 85 5.79 -4.23 11.60
N GLY A 86 6.67 -4.10 10.61
CA GLY A 86 7.11 -2.81 10.07
C GLY A 86 5.98 -2.06 9.38
N LYS A 87 5.20 -2.73 8.54
CA LYS A 87 4.08 -2.10 7.84
C LYS A 87 3.00 -1.60 8.78
N THR A 88 2.63 -2.40 9.79
CA THR A 88 1.57 -2.03 10.73
C THR A 88 1.98 -0.83 11.59
N LYS A 89 3.21 -0.81 12.09
CA LYS A 89 3.78 0.31 12.86
C LYS A 89 3.90 1.57 12.01
N LEU A 90 4.42 1.47 10.80
CA LEU A 90 4.55 2.60 9.87
C LEU A 90 3.19 3.19 9.53
N LYS A 91 2.21 2.33 9.19
CA LYS A 91 0.84 2.74 8.86
C LYS A 91 0.20 3.54 10.00
N SER A 92 0.33 3.07 11.24
CA SER A 92 -0.23 3.78 12.40
C SER A 92 0.37 5.18 12.62
N ILE A 93 1.69 5.34 12.43
CA ILE A 93 2.35 6.66 12.57
C ILE A 93 1.97 7.58 11.41
N GLN A 94 1.81 7.02 10.21
CA GLN A 94 1.40 7.76 9.01
C GLN A 94 -0.03 8.29 9.13
N GLU A 95 -0.96 7.46 9.64
CA GLU A 95 -2.33 7.85 9.96
C GLU A 95 -2.36 8.97 11.00
N GLU A 96 -1.52 8.89 12.04
CA GLU A 96 -1.43 9.92 13.07
C GLU A 96 -0.86 11.26 12.54
N ILE A 97 0.17 11.21 11.68
CA ILE A 97 0.71 12.42 11.00
C ILE A 97 -0.34 13.06 10.10
N GLN A 98 -1.13 12.24 9.42
CA GLN A 98 -2.21 12.71 8.55
C GLN A 98 -3.32 13.37 9.36
N ASP A 99 -3.72 12.79 10.49
CA ASP A 99 -4.71 13.38 11.40
C ASP A 99 -4.22 14.72 12.00
N LEU A 100 -2.95 14.81 12.41
CA LEU A 100 -2.37 16.08 12.85
C LEU A 100 -2.35 17.12 11.74
N THR A 101 -2.04 16.72 10.51
CA THR A 101 -2.08 17.63 9.35
C THR A 101 -3.49 18.15 9.11
N PHE A 102 -4.50 17.30 9.27
CA PHE A 102 -5.90 17.69 9.19
C PHE A 102 -6.29 18.70 10.27
N GLN A 103 -5.87 18.49 11.51
CA GLN A 103 -6.13 19.42 12.62
C GLN A 103 -5.47 20.79 12.38
N ILE A 104 -4.25 20.81 11.82
CA ILE A 104 -3.54 22.04 11.44
C ILE A 104 -4.28 22.77 10.31
N ASP A 105 -4.68 22.05 9.26
CA ASP A 105 -5.44 22.62 8.14
C ASP A 105 -6.80 23.19 8.60
N LEU A 106 -7.42 22.62 9.63
CA LEU A 106 -8.66 23.15 10.22
C LEU A 106 -8.45 24.48 10.97
N LEU A 107 -7.27 24.66 11.56
CA LEU A 107 -6.91 25.81 12.37
C LEU A 107 -6.51 27.02 11.51
N ASP A 108 -5.98 26.77 10.31
CA ASP A 108 -5.48 27.81 9.39
C ASP A 108 -6.62 28.50 8.58
N LEU A 109 -7.89 28.07 8.76
CA LEU A 109 -9.05 28.71 8.16
C LEU A 109 -9.50 29.95 8.96
N ILE A 110 -9.02 31.13 8.56
CA ILE A 110 -9.47 32.45 9.04
C ILE A 110 -10.84 32.82 8.38
N PRO A 111 -11.79 33.51 9.05
CA PRO A 111 -13.23 33.26 8.89
C PRO A 111 -14.09 34.31 8.14
N THR A 112 -15.16 33.85 7.46
CA THR A 112 -16.48 34.50 7.19
C THR A 112 -17.61 33.45 7.35
N PRO A 113 -18.84 33.78 7.82
CA PRO A 113 -19.74 32.75 8.38
C PRO A 113 -20.43 31.81 7.38
N GLU A 114 -20.69 32.23 6.13
CA GLU A 114 -21.45 31.44 5.13
C GLU A 114 -20.53 30.73 4.12
N GLU A 115 -19.51 31.41 3.58
CA GLU A 115 -18.50 30.82 2.68
C GLU A 115 -17.74 29.65 3.34
N ASN A 116 -17.50 29.77 4.65
CA ASN A 116 -16.67 28.83 5.42
C ASN A 116 -17.35 27.46 5.58
N ARG A 117 -18.68 27.39 5.58
CA ARG A 117 -19.37 26.10 5.65
C ARG A 117 -19.21 25.31 4.36
N ALA A 118 -19.31 25.98 3.21
CA ALA A 118 -19.15 25.34 1.90
C ALA A 118 -17.69 24.94 1.64
N GLU A 119 -16.71 25.81 1.97
CA GLU A 119 -15.29 25.50 1.80
C GLU A 119 -14.84 24.36 2.72
N LYS A 120 -15.26 24.38 3.99
CA LYS A 120 -14.92 23.33 4.97
C LYS A 120 -15.51 21.97 4.57
N LEU A 121 -16.73 21.95 4.05
CA LEU A 121 -17.38 20.73 3.58
C LEU A 121 -16.67 20.14 2.36
N LEU A 122 -16.23 21.01 1.43
CA LEU A 122 -15.48 20.62 0.23
C LEU A 122 -14.11 20.03 0.58
N ARG A 123 -13.33 20.72 1.43
CA ARG A 123 -12.02 20.22 1.88
C ARG A 123 -12.13 18.95 2.72
N MET A 124 -13.12 18.85 3.61
CA MET A 124 -13.36 17.64 4.42
C MET A 124 -13.60 16.42 3.51
N ASN A 125 -14.40 16.58 2.45
CA ASN A 125 -14.68 15.50 1.50
C ASN A 125 -13.40 15.09 0.73
N GLN A 126 -12.66 16.07 0.19
CA GLN A 126 -11.39 15.80 -0.52
C GLN A 126 -10.36 15.09 0.36
N ILE A 127 -10.24 15.46 1.63
CA ILE A 127 -9.29 14.86 2.57
C ILE A 127 -9.69 13.44 2.95
N GLN A 128 -10.98 13.20 3.25
CA GLN A 128 -11.47 11.84 3.55
C GLN A 128 -11.27 10.92 2.35
N LEU A 129 -11.49 11.41 1.13
CA LEU A 129 -11.28 10.57 -0.04
C LEU A 129 -9.81 10.33 -0.35
N LYS A 130 -8.94 11.32 -0.18
CA LYS A 130 -7.49 11.11 -0.26
C LYS A 130 -7.06 10.02 0.73
N ARG A 131 -7.61 10.01 1.96
CA ARG A 131 -7.37 8.94 2.93
C ARG A 131 -7.82 7.57 2.41
N TYR A 132 -9.04 7.46 1.88
CA TYR A 132 -9.53 6.19 1.33
C TYR A 132 -8.71 5.74 0.10
N TYR A 133 -8.30 6.67 -0.75
CA TYR A 133 -7.49 6.41 -1.92
C TYR A 133 -6.09 5.93 -1.54
N ASP A 134 -5.40 6.64 -0.64
CA ASP A 134 -4.06 6.26 -0.17
C ASP A 134 -4.10 4.92 0.58
N LEU A 135 -5.15 4.66 1.37
CA LEU A 135 -5.32 3.39 2.09
C LEU A 135 -5.57 2.23 1.12
N ASN A 136 -6.49 2.38 0.16
CA ASN A 136 -6.75 1.32 -0.82
C ASN A 136 -5.58 1.14 -1.79
N LEU A 137 -5.03 2.21 -2.35
CA LEU A 137 -3.98 2.12 -3.38
C LEU A 137 -2.67 1.54 -2.81
N SER A 138 -2.24 1.99 -1.62
CA SER A 138 -1.00 1.49 -1.01
C SER A 138 -1.14 0.05 -0.48
N GLN A 139 -2.33 -0.32 0.00
CA GLN A 139 -2.59 -1.67 0.51
C GLN A 139 -2.80 -2.67 -0.63
N ASN A 140 -3.32 -2.22 -1.77
CA ASN A 140 -3.60 -3.06 -2.94
C ASN A 140 -2.37 -3.30 -3.85
N TYR A 141 -1.40 -2.37 -3.90
CA TYR A 141 -0.15 -2.58 -4.63
C TYR A 141 0.63 -3.82 -4.16
N TRP A 142 0.59 -4.12 -2.86
CA TRP A 142 1.26 -5.31 -2.32
C TRP A 142 0.57 -6.61 -2.75
N ILE A 143 -0.76 -6.60 -2.89
CA ILE A 143 -1.55 -7.74 -3.35
C ILE A 143 -1.19 -8.08 -4.81
N PHE A 144 -1.04 -7.04 -5.65
CA PHE A 144 -0.55 -7.19 -7.03
C PHE A 144 0.86 -7.79 -7.08
N ALA A 145 1.80 -7.23 -6.29
CA ALA A 145 3.18 -7.70 -6.26
C ALA A 145 3.29 -9.18 -5.80
N VAL A 146 2.48 -9.59 -4.82
CA VAL A 146 2.39 -10.98 -4.36
C VAL A 146 1.83 -11.89 -5.45
N GLY A 147 0.77 -11.47 -6.16
CA GLY A 147 0.20 -12.22 -7.27
C GLY A 147 1.22 -12.46 -8.40
N VAL A 148 1.94 -11.42 -8.81
CA VAL A 148 2.99 -11.51 -9.84
C VAL A 148 4.14 -12.43 -9.39
N LEU A 149 4.61 -12.30 -8.15
CA LEU A 149 5.67 -13.16 -7.60
C LEU A 149 5.23 -14.63 -7.55
N CYS A 150 3.95 -14.89 -7.24
CA CYS A 150 3.38 -16.22 -7.21
C CYS A 150 3.36 -16.88 -8.61
N VAL A 151 3.07 -16.13 -9.68
CA VAL A 151 3.20 -16.63 -11.07
C VAL A 151 4.65 -17.08 -11.35
N PHE A 152 5.63 -16.25 -11.01
CA PHE A 152 7.04 -16.58 -11.21
C PHE A 152 7.47 -17.82 -10.41
N LEU A 153 6.99 -17.97 -9.17
CA LEU A 153 7.22 -19.18 -8.37
C LEU A 153 6.57 -20.42 -8.99
N GLY A 154 5.33 -20.33 -9.48
CA GLY A 154 4.64 -21.45 -10.12
C GLY A 154 5.38 -21.95 -11.36
N VAL A 155 5.88 -21.04 -12.19
CA VAL A 155 6.74 -21.37 -13.35
C VAL A 155 8.09 -21.92 -12.89
N GLY A 156 8.68 -21.35 -11.83
CA GLY A 156 9.94 -21.80 -11.25
C GLY A 156 9.88 -23.23 -10.71
N ILE A 157 8.80 -23.61 -10.01
CA ILE A 157 8.59 -24.98 -9.52
C ILE A 157 8.49 -25.97 -10.69
N LEU A 158 7.77 -25.60 -11.75
CA LEU A 158 7.67 -26.43 -12.96
C LEU A 158 9.03 -26.59 -13.65
N GLY A 159 9.78 -25.50 -13.79
CA GLY A 159 11.12 -25.50 -14.37
C GLY A 159 12.11 -26.32 -13.55
N ALA A 160 12.06 -26.21 -12.21
CA ALA A 160 12.88 -26.99 -11.30
C ALA A 160 12.54 -28.49 -11.39
N ALA A 161 11.25 -28.85 -11.42
CA ALA A 161 10.82 -30.24 -11.57
C ALA A 161 11.27 -30.85 -12.91
N LEU A 162 11.22 -30.08 -14.00
CA LEU A 162 11.74 -30.50 -15.30
C LEU A 162 13.26 -30.62 -15.31
N TYR A 163 13.98 -29.68 -14.70
CA TYR A 163 15.43 -29.74 -14.58
C TYR A 163 15.88 -30.97 -13.78
N LEU A 164 15.20 -31.23 -12.66
CA LEU A 164 15.35 -32.44 -11.86
C LEU A 164 15.18 -33.71 -12.70
N LEU A 165 14.14 -33.76 -13.54
CA LEU A 165 13.86 -34.92 -14.37
C LEU A 165 14.97 -35.22 -15.39
N VAL A 166 15.59 -34.18 -15.95
CA VAL A 166 16.60 -34.26 -17.02
C VAL A 166 18.01 -34.51 -16.47
N TYR A 167 18.38 -33.89 -15.35
CA TYR A 167 19.77 -33.88 -14.85
C TYR A 167 20.03 -34.87 -13.68
N TRP A 168 19.03 -35.64 -13.24
CA TRP A 168 19.19 -36.59 -12.12
C TRP A 168 20.17 -37.74 -12.47
N PRO A 169 21.08 -38.14 -11.54
CA PRO A 169 21.97 -39.27 -11.74
C PRO A 169 21.21 -40.59 -11.93
N GLU A 170 21.78 -41.50 -12.73
CA GLU A 170 21.21 -42.78 -13.20
C GLU A 170 20.73 -43.75 -12.09
N SER A 171 21.01 -43.49 -10.82
CA SER A 171 20.69 -44.39 -9.70
C SER A 171 19.26 -44.25 -9.12
N SER A 172 18.38 -43.47 -9.76
CA SER A 172 17.02 -43.18 -9.26
C SER A 172 15.95 -44.07 -9.91
N THR A 173 15.05 -44.59 -9.09
CA THR A 173 13.94 -45.45 -9.53
C THR A 173 12.98 -44.65 -10.44
N TRP A 174 12.42 -45.27 -11.48
CA TRP A 174 11.42 -44.61 -12.37
C TRP A 174 10.25 -43.98 -11.59
N VAL A 175 9.88 -44.60 -10.46
CA VAL A 175 8.86 -44.12 -9.53
C VAL A 175 9.20 -42.74 -8.96
N GLU A 176 10.45 -42.45 -8.61
CA GLU A 176 10.87 -41.15 -8.06
C GLU A 176 10.78 -40.04 -9.10
N LYS A 177 11.17 -40.33 -10.34
CA LYS A 177 11.06 -39.38 -11.47
C LYS A 177 9.61 -39.05 -11.77
N ALA A 178 8.74 -40.07 -11.80
CA ALA A 178 7.31 -39.89 -11.98
C ALA A 178 6.68 -39.10 -10.81
N LEU A 179 7.09 -39.39 -9.57
CA LEU A 179 6.63 -38.68 -8.38
C LEU A 179 6.97 -37.19 -8.44
N VAL A 180 8.22 -36.84 -8.76
CA VAL A 180 8.67 -35.44 -8.90
C VAL A 180 7.93 -34.71 -10.02
N GLY A 181 7.71 -35.36 -11.17
CA GLY A 181 6.97 -34.75 -12.29
C GLY A 181 5.50 -34.49 -11.94
N VAL A 182 4.83 -35.45 -11.30
CA VAL A 182 3.42 -35.32 -10.91
C VAL A 182 3.26 -34.29 -9.79
N LEU A 183 4.08 -34.33 -8.74
CA LEU A 183 4.02 -33.33 -7.67
C LEU A 183 4.41 -31.93 -8.16
N GLY A 184 5.43 -31.83 -9.03
CA GLY A 184 5.86 -30.55 -9.60
C GLY A 184 4.80 -29.90 -10.47
N SER A 185 4.12 -30.69 -11.32
CA SER A 185 3.03 -30.20 -12.17
C SER A 185 1.81 -29.78 -11.35
N ILE A 186 1.37 -30.60 -10.38
CA ILE A 186 0.25 -30.24 -9.49
C ILE A 186 0.57 -28.98 -8.67
N GLY A 187 1.77 -28.91 -8.10
CA GLY A 187 2.21 -27.75 -7.33
C GLY A 187 2.26 -26.46 -8.16
N SER A 188 2.73 -26.55 -9.41
CA SER A 188 2.77 -25.42 -10.34
C SER A 188 1.37 -24.92 -10.70
N ILE A 189 0.44 -25.83 -11.05
CA ILE A 189 -0.94 -25.50 -11.40
C ILE A 189 -1.63 -24.80 -10.24
N LEU A 190 -1.52 -25.34 -9.02
CA LEU A 190 -2.17 -24.79 -7.85
C LEU A 190 -1.63 -23.39 -7.50
N THR A 191 -0.31 -23.22 -7.59
CA THR A 191 0.36 -21.92 -7.36
C THR A 191 -0.11 -20.87 -8.37
N ASN A 192 -0.21 -21.24 -9.65
CA ASN A 192 -0.65 -20.32 -10.70
C ASN A 192 -2.14 -19.96 -10.58
N TYR A 193 -2.98 -20.89 -10.14
CA TYR A 193 -4.39 -20.62 -9.85
C TYR A 193 -4.55 -19.60 -8.71
N VAL A 194 -3.79 -19.76 -7.62
CA VAL A 194 -3.79 -18.78 -6.52
C VAL A 194 -3.38 -17.41 -7.04
N ALA A 195 -2.33 -17.33 -7.85
CA ALA A 195 -1.88 -16.08 -8.46
C ALA A 195 -2.98 -15.39 -9.28
N HIS A 196 -3.71 -16.15 -10.10
CA HIS A 196 -4.84 -15.63 -10.89
C HIS A 196 -5.93 -15.00 -10.01
N VAL A 197 -6.32 -15.66 -8.91
CA VAL A 197 -7.33 -15.13 -7.97
C VAL A 197 -6.86 -13.80 -7.37
N TYR A 198 -5.60 -13.71 -6.94
CA TYR A 198 -5.02 -12.50 -6.38
C TYR A 198 -4.99 -11.33 -7.37
N LEU A 199 -4.64 -11.60 -8.63
CA LEU A 199 -4.65 -10.58 -9.70
C LEU A 199 -6.07 -10.12 -10.04
N GLY A 200 -7.06 -11.03 -10.04
CA GLY A 200 -8.47 -10.69 -10.21
C GLY A 200 -8.97 -9.72 -9.14
N MET A 201 -8.69 -10.02 -7.87
CA MET A 201 -9.05 -9.12 -6.75
C MET A 201 -8.41 -7.73 -6.89
N PHE A 202 -7.15 -7.65 -7.31
CA PHE A 202 -6.47 -6.37 -7.53
C PHE A 202 -7.16 -5.54 -8.62
N SER A 203 -7.57 -6.18 -9.72
CA SER A 203 -8.29 -5.55 -10.82
C SER A 203 -9.64 -4.99 -10.37
N ASP A 204 -10.41 -5.77 -9.60
CA ASP A 204 -11.72 -5.35 -9.08
C ASP A 204 -11.62 -4.14 -8.15
N ILE A 205 -10.64 -4.15 -7.24
CA ILE A 205 -10.39 -3.01 -6.33
C ILE A 205 -9.98 -1.77 -7.12
N SER A 206 -9.13 -1.93 -8.13
CA SER A 206 -8.68 -0.81 -8.99
C SER A 206 -9.86 -0.19 -9.74
N LYS A 207 -10.76 -1.02 -10.27
CA LYS A 207 -11.96 -0.57 -10.97
C LYS A 207 -12.91 0.19 -10.04
N SER A 208 -13.15 -0.33 -8.83
CA SER A 208 -13.96 0.35 -7.81
C SER A 208 -13.37 1.71 -7.42
N LEU A 209 -12.04 1.80 -7.34
CA LEU A 209 -11.36 3.06 -7.03
C LEU A 209 -11.51 4.10 -8.15
N THR A 210 -11.46 3.68 -9.42
CA THR A 210 -11.72 4.55 -10.57
C THR A 210 -13.17 5.04 -10.60
N ASP A 211 -14.14 4.17 -10.30
CA ASP A 211 -15.57 4.55 -10.24
C ASP A 211 -15.83 5.58 -9.11
N LEU A 212 -15.19 5.38 -7.95
CA LEU A 212 -15.23 6.34 -6.85
C LEU A 212 -14.57 7.68 -7.21
N HIS A 213 -13.47 7.66 -7.97
CA HIS A 213 -12.86 8.89 -8.48
C HIS A 213 -13.81 9.64 -9.41
N GLY A 214 -14.51 8.94 -10.30
CA GLY A 214 -15.54 9.52 -11.15
C GLY A 214 -16.66 10.19 -10.36
N LYS A 215 -17.19 9.49 -9.33
CA LYS A 215 -18.20 10.05 -8.41
C LYS A 215 -17.68 11.21 -7.55
N LEU A 216 -16.38 11.24 -7.26
CA LEU A 216 -15.77 12.35 -6.54
C LEU A 216 -15.67 13.59 -7.40
N VAL A 217 -15.24 13.45 -8.65
CA VAL A 217 -15.13 14.59 -9.56
C VAL A 217 -16.49 15.26 -9.72
N SER A 218 -17.56 14.49 -9.89
CA SER A 218 -18.92 15.05 -9.96
C SER A 218 -19.35 15.71 -8.64
N THR A 219 -19.11 15.07 -7.50
CA THR A 219 -19.47 15.64 -6.18
C THR A 219 -18.67 16.90 -5.84
N ASN A 220 -17.39 16.93 -6.21
CA ASN A 220 -16.50 18.07 -6.00
C ASN A 220 -16.91 19.27 -6.85
N GLN A 221 -17.42 19.03 -8.07
CA GLN A 221 -18.03 20.08 -8.89
C GLN A 221 -19.25 20.69 -8.20
N SER A 222 -20.11 19.88 -7.56
CA SER A 222 -21.27 20.39 -6.80
C SER A 222 -20.86 21.25 -5.60
N PHE A 223 -19.85 20.84 -4.84
CA PHE A 223 -19.35 21.65 -3.73
C PHE A 223 -18.64 22.92 -4.19
N LEU A 224 -17.89 22.85 -5.31
CA LEU A 224 -17.22 24.00 -5.89
C LEU A 224 -18.24 25.01 -6.44
N ALA A 225 -19.33 24.52 -7.02
CA ALA A 225 -20.44 25.36 -7.46
C ALA A 225 -21.15 26.02 -6.28
N ASN A 226 -21.33 25.31 -5.16
CA ASN A 226 -21.86 25.88 -3.91
C ASN A 226 -20.93 26.98 -3.34
N LEU A 227 -19.62 26.76 -3.38
CA LEU A 227 -18.62 27.76 -2.98
C LEU A 227 -18.69 29.00 -3.89
N ILE A 228 -18.71 28.83 -5.21
CA ILE A 228 -18.84 29.93 -6.17
C ILE A 228 -20.14 30.70 -5.94
N ALA A 229 -21.25 30.00 -5.68
CA ALA A 229 -22.53 30.63 -5.38
C ALA A 229 -22.49 31.42 -4.05
N SER A 230 -21.76 30.92 -3.04
CA SER A 230 -21.57 31.64 -1.77
C SER A 230 -20.72 32.91 -1.90
N ARG A 231 -19.87 33.01 -2.93
CA ARG A 231 -19.02 34.18 -3.24
C ARG A 231 -19.72 35.32 -3.97
N ILE A 232 -21.02 35.19 -4.27
CA ILE A 232 -21.80 36.24 -4.94
C ILE A 232 -22.21 37.29 -3.90
N ASP A 233 -21.68 38.52 -4.03
CA ASP A 233 -21.97 39.65 -3.12
C ASP A 233 -23.45 40.09 -3.16
N ASP A 234 -24.10 39.97 -4.32
CA ASP A 234 -25.48 40.34 -4.56
C ASP A 234 -26.45 39.25 -4.04
N ARG A 235 -27.23 39.55 -2.99
CA ARG A 235 -28.13 38.57 -2.36
C ARG A 235 -29.16 37.99 -3.32
N GLU A 236 -29.70 38.79 -4.23
CA GLU A 236 -30.77 38.36 -5.12
C GLU A 236 -30.23 37.40 -6.19
N LYS A 237 -29.04 37.70 -6.73
CA LYS A 237 -28.33 36.82 -7.66
C LYS A 237 -27.78 35.57 -7.00
N ARG A 238 -27.40 35.65 -5.73
CA ARG A 238 -26.99 34.49 -4.94
C ARG A 238 -28.15 33.51 -4.81
N ASP A 239 -29.30 33.98 -4.33
CA ASP A 239 -30.45 33.10 -4.10
C ASP A 239 -30.98 32.48 -5.41
N ASP A 240 -30.97 33.23 -6.52
CA ASP A 240 -31.27 32.70 -7.87
C ASP A 240 -30.23 31.64 -8.33
N THR A 241 -28.95 31.83 -8.02
CA THR A 241 -27.89 30.86 -8.34
C THR A 241 -28.03 29.58 -7.51
N TRP A 242 -28.39 29.69 -6.23
CA TRP A 242 -28.68 28.53 -5.39
C TRP A 242 -29.92 27.77 -5.85
N ALA A 243 -30.97 28.48 -6.28
CA ALA A 243 -32.16 27.88 -6.87
C ALA A 243 -31.85 27.14 -8.18
N LYS A 244 -31.04 27.74 -9.07
CA LYS A 244 -30.56 27.11 -10.30
C LYS A 244 -29.67 25.90 -10.04
N LEU A 245 -28.79 25.96 -9.03
CA LEU A 245 -27.97 24.83 -8.59
C LEU A 245 -28.81 23.67 -8.04
N ALA A 246 -29.83 23.99 -7.23
CA ALA A 246 -30.76 22.99 -6.72
C ALA A 246 -31.58 22.33 -7.85
N LEU A 247 -31.98 23.11 -8.86
CA LEU A 247 -32.68 22.61 -10.04
C LEU A 247 -31.78 21.75 -10.94
N SER A 248 -30.51 22.13 -11.13
CA SER A 248 -29.55 21.34 -11.92
C SER A 248 -29.21 20.01 -11.24
N LEU A 249 -29.07 19.99 -9.91
CA LEU A 249 -28.84 18.76 -9.14
C LEU A 249 -30.06 17.82 -9.13
N LYS A 250 -31.28 18.36 -9.31
CA LYS A 250 -32.50 17.57 -9.41
C LYS A 250 -32.75 17.05 -10.84
N GLY A 251 -32.10 17.65 -11.84
CA GLY A 251 -32.22 17.30 -13.26
C GLY A 251 -31.22 16.26 -13.77
N GLU A 252 -30.20 15.90 -12.99
CA GLU A 252 -29.24 14.82 -13.30
C GLU A 252 -29.67 13.48 -12.68
N GLN A 253 -30.90 13.03 -12.97
CA GLN A 253 -31.29 11.62 -12.93
C GLN A 253 -31.60 11.13 -14.34
#